data_AF-A0A139HMR0-F1
#
_entry.id   AF-A0A139HMR0-F1
#
_cell.length_a   1.000
_cell.length_b   1.000
_cell.length_c   1.000
_cell.angle_alpha   90.00
_cell.angle_beta   90.00
_cell.angle_gamma   90.00
#
_symmetry.space_group_name_H-M   'P 1'
#
loop_
_entity.id
_entity.type
_entity.pdbx_description
1 polymer ?
#
loop_
_entity_poly.entity_id
_entity_poly.type
_entity_poly.pdbx_seq_one_letter_code
_entity_poly.pdbx_strand_id
1 'polypeptide(L)'
;MPSTGLSFLLGLCLLLLALSSASSEHEAHHEHQNGFGKRQLPDFAQRNLNTIRKIYDLTVYPYNDPIQSRGGTAVPAGLFAQNTVGRVSPVGEFEGFEDSIEYFFALAPSPKDPNFRGAAIYEAQVVEFTSGCPEVAASLVYLRTGKVDANTYRVDTSQPMTTLSQVAFWQFDQYGQVERYHAWIPNLQAWVYAQTGFDFSSYVLEKVVPLFLCPQIQERCTGANQQYLDVLTCTLELDLKPFGSFDEAYGDTVACRIIHLLLTKVAPNVHCPHVGPTGGGKCSPIEYSKDYFNDDQLFGVPVGSAFTCGAPLISPDQYRSMDHVIPPPYQLQGLPRPQEQPGAAGAATNNPLNPLIQPVSGLLQGIAPQKLPSLDSLSGFLPGLGGGGGMKE
;
A
#
# COMPACT_ATOMS: atom_id res chain seq x y z
N MET A 1 -80.45 -52.16 -30.19
CA MET A 1 -80.01 -51.90 -31.58
C MET A 1 -79.53 -50.46 -31.67
N PRO A 2 -78.48 -50.19 -32.46
CA PRO A 2 -77.35 -49.30 -32.14
C PRO A 2 -77.50 -47.89 -32.80
N SER A 3 -76.71 -46.87 -32.45
CA SER A 3 -75.47 -46.59 -33.18
C SER A 3 -74.47 -45.72 -32.40
N THR A 4 -73.33 -46.35 -32.11
CA THR A 4 -71.98 -45.79 -32.03
C THR A 4 -71.67 -44.85 -33.19
N GLY A 5 -71.12 -43.66 -32.91
CA GLY A 5 -70.62 -42.80 -33.97
C GLY A 5 -70.27 -41.38 -33.56
N LEU A 6 -69.53 -41.16 -32.47
CA LEU A 6 -68.87 -39.86 -32.26
C LEU A 6 -67.63 -39.86 -31.35
N SER A 7 -67.19 -41.03 -30.85
CA SER A 7 -66.03 -41.12 -29.92
C SER A 7 -64.75 -41.69 -30.56
N PHE A 8 -64.72 -41.94 -31.88
CA PHE A 8 -63.53 -42.48 -32.56
C PHE A 8 -62.70 -41.44 -33.35
N LEU A 9 -63.17 -40.20 -33.48
CA LEU A 9 -62.47 -39.14 -34.25
C LEU A 9 -61.67 -38.14 -33.40
N LEU A 10 -61.87 -38.09 -32.08
CA LEU A 10 -61.08 -37.23 -31.17
C LEU A 10 -59.85 -37.95 -30.57
N GLY A 11 -59.79 -39.28 -30.62
CA GLY A 11 -58.64 -40.05 -30.11
C GLY A 11 -57.47 -40.21 -31.08
N LEU A 12 -57.70 -40.09 -32.40
CA LEU A 12 -56.64 -40.29 -33.40
C LEU A 12 -55.82 -39.03 -33.71
N CYS A 13 -56.32 -37.85 -33.36
CA CYS A 13 -55.62 -36.57 -33.59
C CYS A 13 -54.56 -36.29 -32.51
N LEU A 14 -54.71 -36.88 -31.32
CA LEU A 14 -53.76 -36.72 -30.20
C LEU A 14 -52.59 -37.71 -30.20
N LEU A 15 -52.62 -38.76 -31.04
CA LEU A 15 -51.50 -39.71 -31.16
C LEU A 15 -50.54 -39.41 -32.32
N LEU A 16 -50.92 -38.55 -33.27
CA LEU A 16 -50.06 -38.10 -34.38
C LEU A 16 -49.21 -36.86 -34.06
N LEU A 17 -49.47 -36.19 -32.92
CA LEU A 17 -48.65 -35.07 -32.44
C LEU A 17 -47.47 -35.49 -31.54
N ALA A 18 -47.31 -36.79 -31.25
CA ALA A 18 -46.25 -37.31 -30.39
C ALA A 18 -45.13 -38.08 -31.12
N LEU A 19 -45.17 -38.19 -32.45
CA LEU A 19 -44.17 -38.90 -33.26
C LEU A 19 -43.78 -38.06 -34.48
N SER A 20 -43.03 -36.99 -34.27
CA SER A 20 -42.28 -36.29 -35.33
C SER A 20 -41.07 -35.56 -34.73
N SER A 21 -40.25 -36.30 -33.98
CA SER A 21 -38.85 -35.94 -33.78
C SER A 21 -38.04 -36.56 -34.92
N ALA A 22 -37.70 -35.76 -35.93
CA ALA A 22 -36.43 -35.81 -36.69
C ALA A 22 -36.59 -35.13 -38.07
N SER A 23 -36.12 -33.89 -38.19
CA SER A 23 -35.26 -33.49 -39.30
C SER A 23 -34.72 -32.09 -39.05
N SER A 24 -33.39 -31.99 -39.09
CA SER A 24 -32.58 -30.78 -39.11
C SER A 24 -33.09 -29.79 -40.16
N GLU A 25 -33.28 -28.53 -39.76
CA GLU A 25 -33.03 -27.39 -40.63
C GLU A 25 -32.59 -26.19 -39.79
N HIS A 26 -31.46 -25.62 -40.22
CA HIS A 26 -30.76 -24.49 -39.64
C HIS A 26 -31.61 -23.23 -39.77
N GLU A 27 -32.12 -22.71 -38.65
CA GLU A 27 -32.65 -21.35 -38.60
C GLU A 27 -31.88 -20.56 -37.53
N ALA A 28 -30.91 -19.79 -38.00
CA ALA A 28 -30.09 -18.90 -37.19
C ALA A 28 -30.94 -17.71 -36.72
N HIS A 29 -31.65 -17.91 -35.61
CA HIS A 29 -32.13 -16.79 -34.81
C HIS A 29 -30.93 -16.14 -34.11
N HIS A 30 -30.46 -15.04 -34.69
CA HIS A 30 -29.59 -14.09 -34.02
C HIS A 30 -30.34 -13.44 -32.85
N GLU A 31 -30.34 -14.13 -31.72
CA GLU A 31 -30.63 -13.51 -30.43
C GLU A 31 -29.41 -12.67 -30.06
N HIS A 32 -29.57 -11.35 -30.18
CA HIS A 32 -28.60 -10.37 -29.74
C HIS A 32 -28.53 -10.44 -28.20
N GLN A 33 -27.72 -11.36 -27.66
CA GLN A 33 -27.40 -11.40 -26.23
C GLN A 33 -26.51 -10.21 -25.86
N ASN A 34 -27.14 -9.06 -25.71
CA ASN A 34 -26.60 -7.96 -24.91
C ASN A 34 -26.72 -8.35 -23.43
N GLY A 35 -25.68 -8.98 -22.91
CA GLY A 35 -25.57 -9.28 -21.49
C GLY A 35 -24.36 -10.16 -21.22
N PHE A 36 -23.18 -9.55 -21.03
CA PHE A 36 -22.08 -10.23 -20.37
C PHE A 36 -22.54 -10.62 -18.96
N GLY A 37 -23.11 -11.81 -18.80
CA GLY A 37 -23.48 -12.35 -17.50
C GLY A 37 -22.25 -12.38 -16.63
N LYS A 38 -22.31 -11.75 -15.44
CA LYS A 38 -21.22 -11.80 -14.46
C LYS A 38 -20.89 -13.27 -14.20
N ARG A 39 -19.68 -13.71 -14.54
CA ARG A 39 -19.21 -15.07 -14.24
C ARG A 39 -19.40 -15.31 -12.75
N GLN A 40 -20.19 -16.33 -12.40
CA GLN A 40 -20.38 -16.72 -11.00
C GLN A 40 -19.07 -17.33 -10.48
N LEU A 41 -18.54 -16.78 -9.38
CA LEU A 41 -17.34 -17.30 -8.74
C LEU A 41 -17.67 -18.57 -7.94
N PRO A 42 -16.75 -19.54 -7.83
CA PRO A 42 -16.86 -20.61 -6.85
C PRO A 42 -17.02 -20.06 -5.43
N ASP A 43 -17.68 -20.81 -4.53
CA ASP A 43 -17.99 -20.35 -3.17
C ASP A 43 -16.74 -19.89 -2.39
N PHE A 44 -15.62 -20.62 -2.51
CA PHE A 44 -14.36 -20.25 -1.87
C PHE A 44 -13.81 -18.92 -2.40
N ALA A 45 -13.91 -18.69 -3.72
CA ALA A 45 -13.45 -17.47 -4.36
C ALA A 45 -14.34 -16.29 -3.97
N GLN A 46 -15.65 -16.51 -3.87
CA GLN A 46 -16.59 -15.51 -3.38
C GLN A 46 -16.33 -15.16 -1.92
N ARG A 47 -16.03 -16.15 -1.06
CA ARG A 47 -15.61 -15.94 0.33
C ARG A 47 -14.35 -15.08 0.40
N ASN A 48 -13.30 -15.46 -0.32
CA ASN A 48 -12.02 -14.74 -0.32
C ASN A 48 -12.18 -13.29 -0.82
N LEU A 49 -12.95 -13.08 -1.89
CA LEU A 49 -13.29 -11.75 -2.39
C LEU A 49 -14.04 -10.91 -1.34
N ASN A 50 -14.98 -11.52 -0.60
CA ASN A 50 -15.71 -10.84 0.44
C ASN A 50 -14.81 -10.47 1.64
N THR A 51 -13.88 -11.34 2.03
CA THR A 51 -12.88 -11.02 3.07
C THR A 51 -12.02 -9.84 2.64
N ILE A 52 -11.45 -9.89 1.43
CA ILE A 52 -10.61 -8.81 0.88
C ILE A 52 -11.38 -7.49 0.81
N ARG A 53 -12.62 -7.48 0.30
CA ARG A 53 -13.45 -6.27 0.26
C ARG A 53 -13.67 -5.69 1.64
N LYS A 54 -14.03 -6.50 2.63
CA LYS A 54 -14.23 -6.03 4.00
C LYS A 54 -12.95 -5.45 4.61
N ILE A 55 -11.79 -6.05 4.34
CA ILE A 55 -10.50 -5.48 4.75
C ILE A 55 -10.36 -4.09 4.14
N TYR A 56 -10.46 -3.93 2.82
CA TYR A 56 -10.28 -2.63 2.21
C TYR A 56 -11.37 -1.60 2.54
N ASP A 57 -12.62 -2.03 2.77
CA ASP A 57 -13.70 -1.14 3.22
C ASP A 57 -13.37 -0.49 4.57
N LEU A 58 -12.63 -1.18 5.45
CA LEU A 58 -12.17 -0.62 6.73
C LEU A 58 -11.05 0.41 6.58
N THR A 59 -10.43 0.54 5.41
CA THR A 59 -9.47 1.62 5.11
C THR A 59 -10.17 2.94 4.74
N VAL A 60 -11.47 2.88 4.40
CA VAL A 60 -12.27 4.02 3.95
C VAL A 60 -12.77 4.81 5.15
N TYR A 61 -12.69 6.14 5.09
CA TYR A 61 -13.24 7.01 6.11
C TYR A 61 -14.78 7.03 6.10
N PRO A 62 -15.47 6.95 7.26
CA PRO A 62 -14.95 6.97 8.63
C PRO A 62 -14.73 5.57 9.27
N TYR A 63 -14.71 4.49 8.49
CA TYR A 63 -14.60 3.13 9.04
C TYR A 63 -13.21 2.80 9.63
N ASN A 64 -12.16 3.52 9.22
CA ASN A 64 -10.82 3.41 9.77
C ASN A 64 -10.65 4.08 11.16
N ASP A 65 -11.43 5.13 11.46
CA ASP A 65 -11.29 5.93 12.70
C ASP A 65 -11.36 5.10 14.00
N PRO A 66 -12.30 4.14 14.16
CA PRO A 66 -12.35 3.29 15.35
C PRO A 66 -11.10 2.44 15.55
N ILE A 67 -10.43 2.05 14.45
CA ILE A 67 -9.23 1.22 14.47
C ILE A 67 -8.02 2.08 14.84
N GLN A 68 -7.93 3.30 14.31
CA GLN A 68 -6.90 4.26 14.71
C GLN A 68 -6.93 4.61 16.21
N SER A 69 -8.11 4.54 16.84
CA SER A 69 -8.28 4.89 18.25
C SER A 69 -8.24 3.70 19.21
N ARG A 70 -8.56 2.48 18.75
CA ARG A 70 -8.70 1.29 19.62
C ARG A 70 -7.89 0.08 19.16
N GLY A 71 -7.07 0.22 18.12
CA GLY A 71 -6.25 -0.86 17.56
C GLY A 71 -7.10 -2.05 17.06
N GLY A 72 -6.54 -3.26 17.17
CA GLY A 72 -7.16 -4.50 16.70
C GLY A 72 -8.53 -4.80 17.28
N THR A 73 -8.87 -4.26 18.46
CA THR A 73 -10.18 -4.47 19.10
C THR A 73 -11.36 -3.88 18.31
N ALA A 74 -11.11 -2.94 17.39
CA ALA A 74 -12.13 -2.37 16.53
C ALA A 74 -12.25 -3.10 15.17
N VAL A 75 -11.36 -4.04 14.87
CA VAL A 75 -11.41 -4.83 13.64
C VAL A 75 -12.45 -5.96 13.82
N PRO A 76 -13.41 -6.13 12.89
CA PRO A 76 -14.34 -7.25 12.91
C PRO A 76 -13.59 -8.59 12.93
N ALA A 77 -14.06 -9.52 13.77
CA ALA A 77 -13.50 -10.86 13.84
C ALA A 77 -13.64 -11.59 12.50
N GLY A 78 -12.68 -12.48 12.21
CA GLY A 78 -12.72 -13.33 11.02
C GLY A 78 -12.10 -12.74 9.75
N LEU A 79 -11.43 -11.57 9.82
CA LEU A 79 -10.72 -10.99 8.67
C LEU A 79 -9.27 -11.48 8.59
N PHE A 80 -8.56 -11.47 9.72
CA PHE A 80 -7.18 -11.90 9.86
C PHE A 80 -7.06 -12.96 10.95
N ALA A 81 -6.16 -13.92 10.76
CA ALA A 81 -5.79 -14.88 11.78
C ALA A 81 -5.03 -14.19 12.94
N GLN A 82 -4.96 -14.82 14.11
CA GLN A 82 -4.23 -14.23 15.25
C GLN A 82 -2.71 -14.18 15.01
N ASN A 83 -2.20 -15.18 14.30
CA ASN A 83 -0.80 -15.33 13.90
C ASN A 83 -0.55 -14.89 12.45
N THR A 84 -1.37 -13.97 11.92
CA THR A 84 -1.14 -13.44 10.56
C THR A 84 0.28 -12.91 10.43
N VAL A 85 0.93 -13.21 9.32
CA VAL A 85 2.22 -12.61 8.95
C VAL A 85 2.11 -12.00 7.57
N GLY A 86 2.87 -10.94 7.30
CA GLY A 86 2.84 -10.38 5.96
C GLY A 86 3.89 -9.34 5.67
N ARG A 87 3.91 -8.96 4.40
CA ARG A 87 4.74 -7.88 3.88
C ARG A 87 3.85 -6.85 3.19
N VAL A 88 4.12 -5.57 3.42
CA VAL A 88 3.62 -4.48 2.59
C VAL A 88 4.85 -3.79 2.01
N SER A 89 5.15 -4.02 0.74
CA SER A 89 6.18 -3.27 0.04
C SER A 89 5.58 -1.92 -0.36
N PRO A 90 6.21 -0.78 0.00
CA PRO A 90 7.62 -0.61 0.40
C PRO A 90 7.86 -0.37 1.90
N VAL A 91 6.91 -0.74 2.75
CA VAL A 91 6.89 -0.34 4.17
C VAL A 91 7.64 -1.31 5.08
N GLY A 92 7.49 -2.62 4.85
CA GLY A 92 8.20 -3.65 5.62
C GLY A 92 7.38 -4.89 5.93
N GLU A 93 7.80 -5.57 7.00
CA GLU A 93 7.30 -6.87 7.44
C GLU A 93 6.55 -6.78 8.78
N PHE A 94 5.51 -7.62 8.91
CA PHE A 94 4.54 -7.60 10.00
C PHE A 94 4.31 -9.00 10.55
N GLU A 95 4.35 -9.12 11.88
CA GLU A 95 4.17 -10.39 12.57
C GLU A 95 3.06 -10.28 13.62
N GLY A 96 2.06 -11.15 13.49
CA GLY A 96 0.89 -11.15 14.35
C GLY A 96 -0.21 -10.20 13.89
N PHE A 97 -1.37 -10.37 14.53
CA PHE A 97 -2.58 -9.65 14.19
C PHE A 97 -2.46 -8.13 14.35
N GLU A 98 -1.97 -7.64 15.50
CA GLU A 98 -1.91 -6.19 15.78
C GLU A 98 -0.99 -5.46 14.80
N ASP A 99 0.22 -5.98 14.56
CA ASP A 99 1.15 -5.39 13.58
C ASP A 99 0.54 -5.39 12.17
N SER A 100 -0.11 -6.49 11.78
CA SER A 100 -0.71 -6.61 10.44
C SER A 100 -1.84 -5.61 10.21
N ILE A 101 -2.77 -5.51 11.16
CA ILE A 101 -3.96 -4.64 11.00
C ILE A 101 -3.61 -3.16 11.14
N GLU A 102 -2.61 -2.82 11.94
CA GLU A 102 -2.20 -1.43 12.12
C GLU A 102 -1.76 -0.82 10.80
N TYR A 103 -0.99 -1.53 9.99
CA TYR A 103 -0.52 -0.99 8.71
C TYR A 103 -1.63 -0.84 7.66
N PHE A 104 -2.60 -1.75 7.63
CA PHE A 104 -3.74 -1.60 6.72
C PHE A 104 -4.64 -0.42 7.11
N PHE A 105 -4.86 -0.18 8.41
CA PHE A 105 -5.93 0.72 8.87
C PHE A 105 -5.43 2.01 9.53
N ALA A 106 -4.32 1.97 10.26
CA ALA A 106 -3.78 3.13 10.96
C ALA A 106 -3.03 4.09 10.04
N LEU A 107 -2.46 3.60 8.93
CA LEU A 107 -1.84 4.44 7.91
C LEU A 107 -2.83 5.05 6.91
N ALA A 108 -4.09 4.60 6.92
CA ALA A 108 -5.13 5.21 6.11
C ALA A 108 -5.33 6.68 6.53
N PRO A 109 -5.22 7.65 5.61
CA PRO A 109 -5.39 9.06 5.95
C PRO A 109 -6.73 9.33 6.64
N SER A 110 -6.70 10.03 7.77
CA SER A 110 -7.90 10.52 8.45
C SER A 110 -8.00 12.04 8.29
N PRO A 111 -9.15 12.59 7.89
CA PRO A 111 -9.34 14.03 7.73
C PRO A 111 -9.32 14.77 9.07
N LYS A 112 -9.43 14.05 10.20
CA LYS A 112 -9.29 14.59 11.55
C LYS A 112 -7.82 14.80 11.95
N ASP A 113 -6.89 14.12 11.29
CA ASP A 113 -5.47 14.29 11.56
C ASP A 113 -4.94 15.52 10.81
N PRO A 114 -4.40 16.53 11.51
CA PRO A 114 -3.81 17.70 10.86
C PRO A 114 -2.67 17.34 9.89
N ASN A 115 -1.95 16.23 10.09
CA ASN A 115 -0.88 15.77 9.21
C ASN A 115 -1.39 15.38 7.81
N PHE A 116 -2.63 14.88 7.71
CA PHE A 116 -3.25 14.54 6.43
C PHE A 116 -4.01 15.71 5.81
N ARG A 117 -4.09 16.86 6.49
CA ARG A 117 -4.70 18.11 6.00
C ARG A 117 -6.12 17.92 5.45
N GLY A 118 -6.91 17.04 6.05
CA GLY A 118 -8.27 16.71 5.57
C GLY A 118 -8.32 15.64 4.48
N ALA A 119 -7.19 15.01 4.11
CA ALA A 119 -7.19 13.91 3.15
C ALA A 119 -7.71 12.62 3.79
N ALA A 120 -8.46 11.84 3.01
CA ALA A 120 -8.95 10.52 3.41
C ALA A 120 -9.05 9.60 2.19
N ILE A 121 -9.04 8.29 2.43
CA ILE A 121 -9.56 7.32 1.46
C ILE A 121 -11.09 7.39 1.57
N TYR A 122 -11.77 7.72 0.46
CA TYR A 122 -13.23 7.83 0.43
C TYR A 122 -13.91 6.67 -0.32
N GLU A 123 -13.14 5.88 -1.06
CA GLU A 123 -13.61 4.67 -1.74
C GLU A 123 -12.45 3.70 -1.87
N ALA A 124 -12.72 2.41 -1.63
CA ALA A 124 -11.83 1.32 -1.96
C ALA A 124 -12.54 0.37 -2.92
N GLN A 125 -11.90 0.06 -4.05
CA GLN A 125 -12.50 -0.75 -5.10
C GLN A 125 -11.56 -1.88 -5.51
N VAL A 126 -11.97 -3.13 -5.27
CA VAL A 126 -11.31 -4.30 -5.85
C VAL A 126 -11.63 -4.34 -7.34
N VAL A 127 -10.68 -3.95 -8.17
CA VAL A 127 -10.83 -3.84 -9.63
C VAL A 127 -10.38 -5.09 -10.37
N GLU A 128 -9.44 -5.85 -9.80
CA GLU A 128 -9.10 -7.19 -10.28
C GLU A 128 -9.04 -8.16 -9.10
N PHE A 129 -9.48 -9.40 -9.35
CA PHE A 129 -9.47 -10.47 -8.37
C PHE A 129 -9.38 -11.83 -9.03
N THR A 130 -8.55 -12.70 -8.47
CA THR A 130 -8.52 -14.12 -8.81
C THR A 130 -8.30 -14.94 -7.55
N SER A 131 -8.89 -16.13 -7.50
CA SER A 131 -8.63 -17.11 -6.45
C SER A 131 -8.58 -18.49 -7.12
N GLY A 132 -7.37 -19.04 -7.19
CA GLY A 132 -7.11 -20.30 -7.90
C GLY A 132 -7.50 -21.54 -7.09
N CYS A 133 -7.57 -21.40 -5.78
CA CYS A 133 -7.87 -22.44 -4.80
C CYS A 133 -8.45 -21.79 -3.53
N PRO A 134 -9.04 -22.58 -2.61
CA PRO A 134 -9.63 -22.05 -1.39
C PRO A 134 -8.70 -21.14 -0.60
N GLU A 135 -7.43 -21.47 -0.53
CA GLU A 135 -6.44 -20.83 0.32
C GLU A 135 -5.69 -19.68 -0.37
N VAL A 136 -5.68 -19.54 -1.70
CA VAL A 136 -4.91 -18.47 -2.38
C VAL A 136 -5.81 -17.54 -3.18
N ALA A 137 -5.55 -16.24 -3.05
CA ALA A 137 -6.08 -15.22 -3.95
C ALA A 137 -5.04 -14.15 -4.30
N ALA A 138 -5.30 -13.42 -5.37
CA ALA A 138 -4.63 -12.17 -5.69
C ALA A 138 -5.65 -11.09 -6.03
N SER A 139 -5.31 -9.83 -5.73
CA SER A 139 -6.17 -8.68 -5.99
C SER A 139 -5.40 -7.44 -6.45
N LEU A 140 -6.04 -6.62 -7.26
CA LEU A 140 -5.70 -5.21 -7.46
C LEU A 140 -6.81 -4.34 -6.88
N VAL A 141 -6.44 -3.40 -6.01
CA VAL A 141 -7.36 -2.48 -5.37
C VAL A 141 -6.99 -1.04 -5.70
N TYR A 142 -7.99 -0.24 -6.06
CA TYR A 142 -7.88 1.21 -6.19
C TYR A 142 -8.47 1.86 -4.94
N LEU A 143 -7.62 2.63 -4.24
CA LEU A 143 -7.96 3.44 -3.09
C LEU A 143 -8.07 4.89 -3.57
N ARG A 144 -9.29 5.40 -3.67
CA ARG A 144 -9.52 6.79 -4.08
C ARG A 144 -9.39 7.71 -2.89
N THR A 145 -8.61 8.76 -3.08
CA THR A 145 -8.23 9.69 -2.03
C THR A 145 -8.58 11.12 -2.41
N GLY A 146 -9.00 11.90 -1.43
CA GLY A 146 -9.45 13.28 -1.64
C GLY A 146 -9.65 13.99 -0.31
N LYS A 147 -10.01 15.29 -0.37
CA LYS A 147 -10.41 16.03 0.81
C LYS A 147 -11.80 15.59 1.25
N VAL A 148 -11.93 15.20 2.52
CA VAL A 148 -13.20 14.76 3.10
C VAL A 148 -13.51 15.62 4.31
N ASP A 149 -14.73 16.15 4.37
CA ASP A 149 -15.20 16.85 5.56
C ASP A 149 -15.48 15.84 6.69
N ALA A 150 -14.80 16.01 7.82
CA ALA A 150 -14.83 15.06 8.93
C ALA A 150 -16.19 14.94 9.65
N ASN A 151 -17.11 15.88 9.43
CA ASN A 151 -18.41 15.92 10.09
C ASN A 151 -19.55 15.43 9.18
N THR A 152 -19.44 15.70 7.89
CA THR A 152 -20.47 15.39 6.89
C THR A 152 -20.13 14.17 6.03
N TYR A 153 -18.88 13.69 6.10
CA TYR A 153 -18.35 12.56 5.32
C TYR A 153 -18.40 12.79 3.80
N ARG A 154 -18.54 14.06 3.37
CA ARG A 154 -18.61 14.40 1.95
C ARG A 154 -17.23 14.70 1.42
N VAL A 155 -16.95 14.15 0.23
CA VAL A 155 -15.76 14.48 -0.55
C VAL A 155 -15.92 15.88 -1.14
N ASP A 156 -14.91 16.72 -0.97
CA ASP A 156 -14.82 18.01 -1.64
C ASP A 156 -14.27 17.80 -3.07
N THR A 157 -15.18 17.69 -4.02
CA THR A 157 -14.85 17.48 -5.44
C THR A 157 -14.28 18.72 -6.13
N SER A 158 -14.21 19.87 -5.45
CA SER A 158 -13.52 21.06 -5.98
C SER A 158 -12.00 20.97 -5.82
N GLN A 159 -11.53 20.06 -4.96
CA GLN A 159 -10.11 19.82 -4.70
C GLN A 159 -9.58 18.65 -5.53
N PRO A 160 -8.25 18.57 -5.76
CA PRO A 160 -7.65 17.42 -6.42
C PRO A 160 -8.00 16.11 -5.72
N MET A 161 -8.35 15.10 -6.53
CA MET A 161 -8.52 13.72 -6.10
C MET A 161 -7.44 12.87 -6.75
N THR A 162 -7.00 11.84 -6.04
CA THR A 162 -5.94 10.93 -6.48
C THR A 162 -6.39 9.49 -6.30
N THR A 163 -5.62 8.54 -6.84
CA THR A 163 -5.87 7.11 -6.68
C THR A 163 -4.56 6.43 -6.38
N LEU A 164 -4.53 5.71 -5.26
CA LEU A 164 -3.45 4.80 -4.90
C LEU A 164 -3.86 3.39 -5.33
N SER A 165 -2.92 2.62 -5.86
CA SER A 165 -3.16 1.20 -6.14
C SER A 165 -2.40 0.31 -5.15
N GLN A 166 -3.02 -0.81 -4.80
CA GLN A 166 -2.35 -1.87 -4.05
C GLN A 166 -2.60 -3.21 -4.75
N VAL A 167 -1.51 -3.91 -5.07
CA VAL A 167 -1.54 -5.30 -5.53
C VAL A 167 -1.30 -6.17 -4.31
N ALA A 168 -2.03 -7.27 -4.15
CA ALA A 168 -1.80 -8.16 -3.02
C ALA A 168 -1.99 -9.62 -3.40
N PHE A 169 -1.10 -10.46 -2.87
CA PHE A 169 -1.27 -11.90 -2.77
C PHE A 169 -1.73 -12.24 -1.35
N TRP A 170 -2.69 -13.16 -1.26
CA TRP A 170 -3.35 -13.52 -0.03
C TRP A 170 -3.31 -15.03 0.15
N GLN A 171 -3.06 -15.45 1.38
CA GLN A 171 -3.29 -16.80 1.82
C GLN A 171 -4.32 -16.82 2.95
N PHE A 172 -5.32 -17.69 2.85
CA PHE A 172 -6.40 -17.83 3.81
C PHE A 172 -6.30 -19.15 4.54
N ASP A 173 -6.68 -19.13 5.82
CA ASP A 173 -6.94 -20.36 6.57
C ASP A 173 -8.26 -21.03 6.11
N GLN A 174 -8.56 -22.19 6.70
CA GLN A 174 -9.78 -22.94 6.43
C GLN A 174 -11.08 -22.17 6.75
N TYR A 175 -11.01 -21.14 7.59
CA TYR A 175 -12.14 -20.29 7.99
C TYR A 175 -12.30 -19.07 7.08
N GLY A 176 -11.36 -18.82 6.16
CA GLY A 176 -11.36 -17.67 5.27
C GLY A 176 -10.76 -16.40 5.89
N GLN A 177 -10.00 -16.54 6.98
CA GLN A 177 -9.22 -15.46 7.57
C GLN A 177 -7.86 -15.39 6.88
N VAL A 178 -7.33 -14.18 6.67
CA VAL A 178 -5.99 -14.00 6.08
C VAL A 178 -4.94 -14.51 7.06
N GLU A 179 -4.22 -15.56 6.69
CA GLU A 179 -3.07 -16.09 7.44
C GLU A 179 -1.76 -15.45 6.95
N ARG A 180 -1.62 -15.25 5.64
CA ARG A 180 -0.46 -14.58 5.05
C ARG A 180 -0.86 -13.57 3.99
N TYR A 181 -0.08 -12.52 3.84
CA TYR A 181 -0.24 -11.59 2.72
C TYR A 181 1.08 -11.01 2.25
N HIS A 182 1.16 -10.73 0.95
CA HIS A 182 2.20 -9.91 0.36
C HIS A 182 1.52 -8.83 -0.46
N ALA A 183 1.47 -7.62 0.08
CA ALA A 183 0.93 -6.44 -0.59
C ALA A 183 2.06 -5.56 -1.14
N TRP A 184 1.78 -4.88 -2.24
CA TRP A 184 2.70 -3.96 -2.89
C TRP A 184 1.97 -2.70 -3.35
N ILE A 185 2.55 -1.55 -3.01
CA ILE A 185 2.11 -0.22 -3.40
C ILE A 185 3.17 0.38 -4.33
N PRO A 186 3.01 0.31 -5.65
CA PRO A 186 4.09 0.60 -6.60
C PRO A 186 4.44 2.09 -6.78
N ASN A 187 3.56 3.01 -6.41
CA ASN A 187 3.70 4.45 -6.71
C ASN A 187 3.41 5.32 -5.48
N LEU A 188 3.86 4.89 -4.29
CA LEU A 188 3.54 5.58 -3.04
C LEU A 188 4.17 6.98 -3.01
N GLN A 189 5.41 7.15 -3.49
CA GLN A 189 6.08 8.44 -3.60
C GLN A 189 5.29 9.42 -4.48
N ALA A 190 4.88 8.98 -5.67
CA ALA A 190 4.11 9.82 -6.59
C ALA A 190 2.74 10.20 -6.01
N TRP A 191 2.10 9.28 -5.29
CA TRP A 191 0.84 9.57 -4.60
C TRP A 191 1.02 10.56 -3.44
N VAL A 192 2.09 10.43 -2.64
CA VAL A 192 2.43 11.40 -1.57
C VAL A 192 2.62 12.80 -2.16
N TYR A 193 3.34 12.92 -3.28
CA TYR A 193 3.49 14.19 -4.00
C TYR A 193 2.14 14.73 -4.45
N ALA A 194 1.31 13.91 -5.11
CA ALA A 194 0.02 14.35 -5.61
C ALA A 194 -0.95 14.77 -4.49
N GLN A 195 -0.84 14.17 -3.30
CA GLN A 195 -1.70 14.49 -2.16
C GLN A 195 -1.23 15.71 -1.35
N THR A 196 0.08 15.91 -1.24
CA THR A 196 0.66 16.91 -0.33
C THR A 196 1.27 18.12 -1.04
N GLY A 197 1.66 17.95 -2.31
CA GLY A 197 2.47 18.90 -3.08
C GLY A 197 3.96 18.87 -2.74
N PHE A 198 4.40 18.01 -1.82
CA PHE A 198 5.80 17.92 -1.41
C PHE A 198 6.57 16.92 -2.26
N ASP A 199 7.58 17.44 -2.96
CA ASP A 199 8.54 16.61 -3.68
C ASP A 199 9.67 16.20 -2.74
N PHE A 200 9.49 15.05 -2.08
CA PHE A 200 10.50 14.52 -1.16
C PHE A 200 11.78 14.02 -1.86
N SER A 201 11.86 14.07 -3.19
CA SER A 201 13.14 13.90 -3.91
C SER A 201 13.97 15.20 -3.99
N SER A 202 13.40 16.32 -3.55
CA SER A 202 14.10 17.61 -3.49
C SER A 202 15.07 17.64 -2.31
N TYR A 203 16.36 17.80 -2.61
CA TYR A 203 17.42 17.99 -1.60
C TYR A 203 17.09 19.05 -0.55
N VAL A 204 16.39 20.12 -0.95
CA VAL A 204 15.97 21.18 0.00
C VAL A 204 14.97 20.63 1.01
N LEU A 205 13.98 19.86 0.56
CA LEU A 205 13.02 19.23 1.46
C LEU A 205 13.66 18.16 2.32
N GLU A 206 14.62 17.37 1.79
CA GLU A 206 15.37 16.39 2.59
C GLU A 206 16.02 17.02 3.82
N LYS A 207 16.57 18.24 3.67
CA LYS A 207 17.25 18.97 4.76
C LYS A 207 16.30 19.73 5.69
N VAL A 208 15.11 20.06 5.22
CA VAL A 208 14.12 20.81 6.00
C VAL A 208 13.20 19.90 6.79
N VAL A 209 12.90 18.68 6.32
CA VAL A 209 12.00 17.75 6.99
C VAL A 209 12.40 17.43 8.43
N PRO A 210 13.68 17.16 8.77
CA PRO A 210 14.09 16.92 10.16
C PRO A 210 13.70 18.05 11.13
N LEU A 211 13.72 19.31 10.68
CA LEU A 211 13.34 20.47 11.49
C LEU A 211 11.86 20.45 11.90
N PHE A 212 11.00 19.80 11.11
CA PHE A 212 9.58 19.63 11.42
C PHE A 212 9.27 18.28 12.06
N LEU A 213 10.04 17.24 11.73
CA LEU A 213 9.84 15.90 12.24
C LEU A 213 10.24 15.79 13.72
N CYS A 214 11.41 16.34 14.08
CA CYS A 214 11.98 16.20 15.41
C CYS A 214 11.15 16.85 16.55
N PRO A 215 10.52 18.03 16.36
CA PRO A 215 9.58 18.55 17.35
C PRO A 215 8.41 17.59 17.62
N GLN A 216 7.86 16.96 16.59
CA GLN A 216 6.76 16.00 16.75
C GLN A 216 7.22 14.70 17.42
N ILE A 217 8.44 14.23 17.12
CA ILE A 217 9.03 13.09 17.83
C ILE A 217 9.15 13.43 19.32
N GLN A 218 9.71 14.58 19.68
CA GLN A 218 9.85 14.96 21.10
C GLN A 218 8.52 15.22 21.80
N GLU A 219 7.50 15.67 21.07
CA GLU A 219 6.15 15.85 21.62
C GLU A 219 5.50 14.49 21.96
N ARG A 220 5.64 13.48 21.09
CA ARG A 220 4.92 12.20 21.21
C ARG A 220 5.70 11.14 21.97
N CYS A 221 7.01 11.12 21.81
CA CYS A 221 7.91 10.13 22.39
C CYS A 221 8.57 10.70 23.63
N THR A 222 7.90 10.55 24.77
CA THR A 222 8.32 11.08 26.08
C THR A 222 8.45 9.98 27.13
N GLY A 223 9.07 10.29 28.27
CA GLY A 223 9.25 9.33 29.36
C GLY A 223 10.07 8.11 28.93
N ALA A 224 9.55 6.90 29.17
CA ALA A 224 10.20 5.65 28.76
C ALA A 224 10.35 5.51 27.23
N ASN A 225 9.56 6.26 26.46
CA ASN A 225 9.61 6.27 25.00
C ASN A 225 10.50 7.39 24.44
N GLN A 226 11.16 8.20 25.26
CA GLN A 226 12.03 9.27 24.77
C GLN A 226 13.18 8.71 23.93
N GLN A 227 13.32 9.20 22.70
CA GLN A 227 14.32 8.72 21.74
C GLN A 227 15.55 9.62 21.62
N TYR A 228 15.35 10.92 21.82
CA TYR A 228 16.39 11.93 21.67
C TYR A 228 16.46 12.81 22.91
N LEU A 229 17.67 13.32 23.20
CA LEU A 229 17.89 14.25 24.29
C LEU A 229 17.06 15.53 24.10
N ASP A 230 17.14 16.10 22.89
CA ASP A 230 16.44 17.32 22.49
C ASP A 230 16.23 17.37 20.97
N VAL A 231 15.50 18.40 20.51
CA VAL A 231 15.16 18.61 19.08
C VAL A 231 16.42 18.83 18.23
N LEU A 232 17.45 19.50 18.77
CA LEU A 232 18.69 19.79 18.04
C LEU A 232 19.46 18.50 17.74
N THR A 233 19.62 17.65 18.76
CA THR A 233 20.27 16.34 18.65
C THR A 233 19.53 15.46 17.64
N CYS A 234 18.20 15.39 17.73
CA CYS A 234 17.38 14.69 16.75
C CYS A 234 17.62 15.21 15.33
N THR A 235 17.62 16.54 15.14
CA THR A 235 17.79 17.14 13.82
C THR A 235 19.15 16.80 13.23
N LEU A 236 20.23 16.94 14.02
CA LEU A 236 21.59 16.64 13.57
C LEU A 236 21.76 15.16 13.21
N GLU A 237 21.17 14.25 13.99
CA GLU A 237 21.25 12.82 13.70
C GLU A 237 20.44 12.43 12.46
N LEU A 238 19.23 12.97 12.29
CA LEU A 238 18.42 12.70 11.11
C LEU A 238 19.00 13.34 9.84
N ASP A 239 19.74 14.46 9.96
CA ASP A 239 20.41 15.09 8.82
C ASP A 239 21.54 14.23 8.21
N LEU A 240 22.09 13.31 9.00
CA LEU A 240 23.12 12.36 8.59
C LEU A 240 22.55 11.09 7.95
N LYS A 241 21.23 10.87 8.04
CA LYS A 241 20.58 9.69 7.46
C LYS A 241 20.16 9.97 6.01
N PRO A 242 20.21 8.97 5.12
CA PRO A 242 19.57 9.08 3.82
C PRO A 242 18.09 9.43 3.99
N PHE A 243 17.57 10.31 3.14
CA PHE A 243 16.14 10.59 3.18
C PHE A 243 15.32 9.33 2.83
N GLY A 244 15.76 8.59 1.81
CA GLY A 244 15.07 7.42 1.29
C GLY A 244 14.03 7.81 0.24
N SER A 245 13.07 6.92 0.01
CA SER A 245 11.91 7.15 -0.87
C SER A 245 10.69 6.60 -0.18
N PHE A 246 9.50 7.15 -0.45
CA PHE A 246 8.27 6.47 -0.05
C PHE A 246 8.00 5.21 -0.87
N ASP A 247 8.67 5.02 -2.02
CA ASP A 247 8.70 3.73 -2.73
C ASP A 247 9.74 2.76 -2.15
N GLU A 248 10.45 3.18 -1.09
CA GLU A 248 11.38 2.38 -0.29
C GLU A 248 11.35 2.89 1.16
N ALA A 249 10.18 2.82 1.79
CA ALA A 249 9.90 3.34 3.13
C ALA A 249 10.35 2.40 4.25
N TYR A 250 11.36 1.57 3.96
CA TYR A 250 12.04 0.66 4.85
C TYR A 250 13.51 1.13 5.03
N GLY A 251 14.29 0.42 5.84
CA GLY A 251 15.70 0.76 6.04
C GLY A 251 15.95 1.93 7.00
N ASP A 252 17.24 2.29 7.19
CA ASP A 252 17.64 3.42 8.05
C ASP A 252 17.49 4.76 7.33
N THR A 253 16.25 5.14 7.07
CA THR A 253 15.89 6.34 6.30
C THR A 253 15.02 7.31 7.09
N VAL A 254 14.96 8.58 6.64
CA VAL A 254 14.01 9.57 7.19
C VAL A 254 12.58 9.23 6.76
N ALA A 255 12.37 8.73 5.53
CA ALA A 255 11.06 8.28 5.03
C ALA A 255 10.43 7.20 5.92
N CYS A 256 11.20 6.18 6.32
CA CYS A 256 10.75 5.17 7.28
C CYS A 256 10.28 5.81 8.61
N ARG A 257 11.04 6.79 9.13
CA ARG A 257 10.72 7.48 10.38
C ARG A 257 9.49 8.39 10.29
N ILE A 258 9.19 8.95 9.11
CA ILE A 258 7.94 9.68 8.87
C ILE A 258 6.75 8.74 9.06
N ILE A 259 6.80 7.54 8.47
CA ILE A 259 5.74 6.53 8.61
C ILE A 259 5.57 6.14 10.08
N HIS A 260 6.67 5.83 10.77
CA HIS A 260 6.57 5.42 12.17
C HIS A 260 6.15 6.54 13.10
N LEU A 261 6.47 7.80 12.82
CA LEU A 261 5.94 8.94 13.58
C LEU A 261 4.41 9.03 13.48
N LEU A 262 3.81 8.71 12.33
CA LEU A 262 2.35 8.66 12.21
C LEU A 262 1.76 7.59 13.14
N LEU A 263 2.41 6.42 13.20
CA LEU A 263 1.97 5.28 14.01
C LEU A 263 2.17 5.46 15.53
N THR A 264 3.06 6.37 15.97
CA THR A 264 3.19 6.70 17.41
C THR A 264 1.89 7.18 18.07
N LYS A 265 0.90 7.64 17.28
CA LYS A 265 -0.42 8.04 17.80
C LYS A 265 -1.27 6.85 18.23
N VAL A 266 -1.00 5.68 17.66
CA VAL A 266 -1.75 4.43 17.90
C VAL A 266 -1.04 3.61 18.97
N ALA A 267 0.25 3.31 18.76
CA ALA A 267 1.04 2.49 19.67
C ALA A 267 2.42 3.13 19.96
N PRO A 268 2.50 4.18 20.79
CA PRO A 268 3.75 4.90 21.03
C PRO A 268 4.86 4.00 21.59
N ASN A 269 4.54 3.02 22.43
CA ASN A 269 5.52 2.06 22.98
C ASN A 269 6.16 1.18 21.90
N VAL A 270 5.49 0.98 20.76
CA VAL A 270 5.99 0.19 19.63
C VAL A 270 6.75 1.08 18.66
N HIS A 271 6.19 2.22 18.25
CA HIS A 271 6.77 3.02 17.16
C HIS A 271 7.75 4.11 17.58
N CYS A 272 7.75 4.53 18.85
CA CYS A 272 8.76 5.48 19.29
C CYS A 272 10.18 4.93 19.14
N PRO A 273 10.50 3.68 19.52
CA PRO A 273 11.78 3.07 19.21
C PRO A 273 12.18 3.16 17.73
N HIS A 274 11.20 3.07 16.81
CA HIS A 274 11.46 3.07 15.36
C HIS A 274 11.83 4.44 14.80
N VAL A 275 11.40 5.53 15.43
CA VAL A 275 11.79 6.89 15.02
C VAL A 275 13.13 7.33 15.59
N GLY A 276 13.71 6.56 16.51
CA GLY A 276 14.94 6.89 17.22
C GLY A 276 16.24 6.68 16.42
N PRO A 277 17.40 6.96 17.06
CA PRO A 277 18.73 6.85 16.45
C PRO A 277 19.01 5.49 15.82
N THR A 278 18.68 4.42 16.56
CA THR A 278 18.89 3.02 16.16
C THR A 278 17.81 2.49 15.23
N GLY A 279 16.68 3.20 15.13
CA GLY A 279 15.50 2.78 14.37
C GLY A 279 14.76 1.58 14.96
N GLY A 280 15.10 1.14 16.18
CA GLY A 280 14.38 0.09 16.91
C GLY A 280 14.25 -1.24 16.16
N GLY A 281 15.13 -1.52 15.20
CA GLY A 281 15.06 -2.71 14.34
C GLY A 281 14.06 -2.64 13.19
N LYS A 282 13.28 -1.55 13.04
CA LYS A 282 12.41 -1.32 11.88
C LYS A 282 13.01 -0.33 10.90
N CYS A 283 13.37 0.88 11.36
CA CYS A 283 14.10 1.86 10.54
C CYS A 283 15.62 1.69 10.69
N SER A 284 16.11 0.47 10.46
CA SER A 284 17.51 0.08 10.59
C SER A 284 18.12 -0.30 9.24
N PRO A 285 19.45 -0.31 9.07
CA PRO A 285 20.07 -0.65 7.78
C PRO A 285 19.61 -2.03 7.28
N ILE A 286 19.41 -2.13 5.97
CA ILE A 286 18.95 -3.35 5.29
C ILE A 286 20.02 -3.89 4.36
N GLU A 287 20.11 -5.21 4.28
CA GLU A 287 20.91 -5.96 3.32
C GLU A 287 19.99 -6.50 2.23
N TYR A 288 20.05 -5.89 1.05
CA TYR A 288 19.12 -6.15 -0.07
C TYR A 288 18.91 -7.64 -0.37
N SER A 289 20.00 -8.40 -0.51
CA SER A 289 19.94 -9.82 -0.90
C SER A 289 19.42 -10.74 0.20
N LYS A 290 19.29 -10.26 1.44
CA LYS A 290 18.75 -11.03 2.57
C LYS A 290 17.36 -10.56 2.92
N ASP A 291 17.21 -9.28 3.23
CA ASP A 291 16.00 -8.77 3.86
C ASP A 291 14.80 -8.67 2.90
N TYR A 292 15.02 -8.56 1.58
CA TYR A 292 13.91 -8.58 0.61
C TYR A 292 13.47 -9.99 0.21
N PHE A 293 14.35 -10.98 0.39
CA PHE A 293 14.22 -12.34 -0.15
C PHE A 293 14.20 -13.42 0.94
N ASN A 294 14.00 -13.03 2.20
CA ASN A 294 13.82 -13.89 3.38
C ASN A 294 12.38 -14.43 3.51
N ASP A 295 11.69 -14.69 2.39
CA ASP A 295 10.28 -15.12 2.38
C ASP A 295 10.04 -16.37 3.24
N ASP A 296 11.01 -17.27 3.33
CA ASP A 296 10.93 -18.46 4.16
C ASP A 296 10.96 -18.16 5.66
N GLN A 297 11.76 -17.17 6.07
CA GLN A 297 11.77 -16.66 7.43
C GLN A 297 10.46 -15.95 7.76
N LEU A 298 10.00 -15.03 6.89
CA LEU A 298 8.80 -14.24 7.12
C LEU A 298 7.54 -15.12 7.14
N PHE A 299 7.35 -15.94 6.12
CA PHE A 299 6.12 -16.73 5.95
C PHE A 299 6.18 -18.08 6.68
N GLY A 300 7.36 -18.52 7.14
CA GLY A 300 7.54 -19.81 7.81
C GLY A 300 7.28 -21.02 6.91
N VAL A 301 7.40 -20.84 5.59
CA VAL A 301 7.18 -21.87 4.55
C VAL A 301 8.25 -21.73 3.46
N PRO A 302 8.61 -22.79 2.72
CA PRO A 302 9.66 -22.68 1.70
C PRO A 302 9.42 -21.55 0.69
N VAL A 303 10.50 -20.90 0.23
CA VAL A 303 10.43 -19.84 -0.78
C VAL A 303 9.60 -20.31 -1.98
N GLY A 304 8.67 -19.45 -2.43
CA GLY A 304 7.80 -19.74 -3.57
C GLY A 304 6.63 -20.68 -3.26
N SER A 305 6.29 -20.90 -1.98
CA SER A 305 5.16 -21.76 -1.58
C SER A 305 4.00 -21.04 -0.86
N ALA A 306 4.23 -19.85 -0.31
CA ALA A 306 3.23 -19.13 0.51
C ALA A 306 1.94 -18.80 -0.27
N PHE A 307 2.06 -18.50 -1.57
CA PHE A 307 0.95 -18.04 -2.40
C PHE A 307 0.73 -18.94 -3.62
N THR A 308 0.82 -20.27 -3.43
CA THR A 308 0.62 -21.27 -4.49
C THR A 308 -0.50 -22.26 -4.14
N CYS A 309 -1.33 -22.58 -5.13
CA CYS A 309 -2.35 -23.62 -5.01
C CYS A 309 -1.73 -25.03 -5.11
N GLY A 310 -1.12 -25.49 -4.03
CA GLY A 310 -0.47 -26.81 -3.95
C GLY A 310 1.02 -26.73 -3.64
N ALA A 311 1.82 -27.61 -4.28
CA ALA A 311 3.25 -27.70 -4.05
C ALA A 311 4.01 -26.45 -4.56
N PRO A 312 5.20 -26.14 -4.02
CA PRO A 312 6.01 -25.01 -4.47
C PRO A 312 6.29 -25.11 -5.98
N LEU A 313 6.27 -23.97 -6.68
CA LEU A 313 6.58 -23.92 -8.11
C LEU A 313 8.06 -24.22 -8.43
N ILE A 314 8.91 -24.26 -7.40
CA ILE A 314 10.34 -24.51 -7.47
C ILE A 314 10.65 -25.70 -6.56
N SER A 315 11.39 -26.70 -7.05
CA SER A 315 11.82 -27.80 -6.18
C SER A 315 12.88 -27.32 -5.17
N PRO A 316 12.98 -27.92 -3.97
CA PRO A 316 14.04 -27.58 -3.02
C PRO A 316 15.46 -27.70 -3.60
N ASP A 317 15.67 -28.60 -4.57
CA ASP A 317 16.95 -28.79 -5.26
C ASP A 317 17.27 -27.65 -6.25
N GLN A 318 16.25 -27.04 -6.86
CA GLN A 318 16.43 -25.88 -7.75
C GLN A 318 16.82 -24.61 -6.97
N TYR A 319 16.29 -24.43 -5.76
CA TYR A 319 16.65 -23.29 -4.91
C TYR A 319 18.13 -23.36 -4.47
N ARG A 320 18.61 -24.55 -4.08
CA ARG A 320 20.03 -24.75 -3.72
C ARG A 320 21.01 -24.63 -4.90
N SER A 321 20.54 -24.78 -6.14
CA SER A 321 21.42 -24.67 -7.32
C SER A 321 21.58 -23.23 -7.83
N MET A 322 20.79 -22.27 -7.33
CA MET A 322 20.89 -20.87 -7.74
C MET A 322 22.15 -20.17 -7.22
N ASP A 323 22.88 -20.78 -6.28
CA ASP A 323 24.13 -20.21 -5.76
C ASP A 323 25.24 -20.09 -6.82
N HIS A 324 25.28 -20.90 -7.90
CA HIS A 324 26.43 -20.89 -8.82
C HIS A 324 26.17 -21.26 -10.29
N VAL A 325 24.94 -21.27 -10.79
CA VAL A 325 24.69 -21.66 -12.19
C VAL A 325 24.04 -20.51 -12.95
N ILE A 326 24.84 -19.82 -13.76
CA ILE A 326 24.32 -19.06 -14.91
C ILE A 326 23.60 -20.10 -15.78
N PRO A 327 22.27 -20.06 -15.92
CA PRO A 327 21.61 -20.95 -16.86
C PRO A 327 22.19 -20.67 -18.26
N PRO A 328 22.53 -21.69 -19.06
CA PRO A 328 22.96 -21.46 -20.43
C PRO A 328 21.90 -20.58 -21.11
N PRO A 329 22.30 -19.62 -21.98
CA PRO A 329 21.36 -18.71 -22.61
C PRO A 329 20.23 -19.54 -23.20
N TYR A 330 18.99 -19.21 -22.81
CA TYR A 330 17.77 -19.85 -23.31
C TYR A 330 17.92 -19.98 -24.83
N GLN A 331 18.13 -21.20 -25.32
CA GLN A 331 18.06 -21.44 -26.75
C GLN A 331 16.58 -21.32 -27.09
N LEU A 332 16.18 -20.16 -27.60
CA LEU A 332 14.96 -20.00 -28.38
C LEU A 332 15.07 -20.94 -29.59
N GLN A 333 14.80 -22.23 -29.39
CA GLN A 333 14.73 -23.19 -30.47
C GLN A 333 13.43 -22.90 -31.24
N GLY A 334 13.57 -22.24 -32.38
CA GLY A 334 12.61 -22.34 -33.47
C GLY A 334 11.61 -21.20 -33.68
N LEU A 335 11.68 -20.09 -32.95
CA LEU A 335 10.92 -18.89 -33.34
C LEU A 335 11.78 -17.98 -34.22
N PRO A 336 11.32 -17.59 -35.43
CA PRO A 336 12.05 -16.64 -36.26
C PRO A 336 12.24 -15.34 -35.47
N ARG A 337 13.47 -14.83 -35.41
CA ARG A 337 13.72 -13.46 -34.96
C ARG A 337 12.85 -12.51 -35.79
N PRO A 338 12.15 -11.52 -35.18
CA PRO A 338 11.58 -10.43 -35.94
C PRO A 338 12.69 -9.84 -36.83
N GLN A 339 12.44 -9.74 -38.13
CA GLN A 339 13.39 -9.14 -39.05
C GLN A 339 13.71 -7.73 -38.56
N GLU A 340 14.97 -7.51 -38.16
CA GLU A 340 15.52 -6.17 -37.99
C GLU A 340 15.35 -5.43 -39.31
N GLN A 341 14.41 -4.47 -39.35
CA GLN A 341 14.36 -3.51 -40.44
C GLN A 341 15.64 -2.68 -40.41
N PRO A 342 16.42 -2.61 -41.50
CA PRO A 342 17.62 -1.81 -41.52
C PRO A 342 17.26 -0.32 -41.62
N GLY A 343 17.66 0.42 -40.59
CA GLY A 343 18.18 1.78 -40.71
C GLY A 343 17.18 2.91 -40.96
N ALA A 344 16.79 3.59 -39.87
CA ALA A 344 16.64 5.05 -39.89
C ALA A 344 17.73 5.63 -38.98
N ALA A 345 18.92 5.83 -39.55
CA ALA A 345 19.92 6.71 -38.97
C ALA A 345 19.39 8.15 -39.05
N GLY A 346 19.17 8.79 -37.91
CA GLY A 346 18.66 10.15 -37.85
C GLY A 346 18.80 10.78 -36.47
N ALA A 347 19.97 11.37 -36.24
CA ALA A 347 20.24 12.49 -35.33
C ALA A 347 19.89 12.33 -33.83
N ALA A 348 20.86 11.82 -33.07
CA ALA A 348 21.05 12.20 -31.67
C ALA A 348 22.41 12.89 -31.51
N THR A 349 22.47 14.15 -31.92
CA THR A 349 23.45 15.10 -31.40
C THR A 349 22.68 16.17 -30.67
N ASN A 350 22.82 16.24 -29.35
CA ASN A 350 23.12 17.47 -28.61
C ASN A 350 23.04 17.18 -27.11
N ASN A 351 24.22 16.99 -26.54
CA ASN A 351 24.52 17.31 -25.16
C ASN A 351 24.31 18.82 -24.95
N PRO A 352 23.76 19.28 -23.82
CA PRO A 352 24.45 20.40 -23.17
C PRO A 352 24.44 20.30 -21.63
N LEU A 353 25.65 20.27 -21.07
CA LEU A 353 25.92 20.81 -19.74
C LEU A 353 26.08 22.34 -19.84
N ASN A 354 25.25 23.05 -19.06
CA ASN A 354 25.44 24.38 -18.42
C ASN A 354 25.39 25.67 -19.27
N PRO A 355 25.14 26.88 -18.68
CA PRO A 355 24.37 27.26 -17.48
C PRO A 355 23.30 28.35 -17.79
N LEU A 356 22.24 28.46 -16.98
CA LEU A 356 21.45 29.71 -16.91
C LEU A 356 21.28 30.17 -15.47
N ILE A 357 22.09 31.18 -15.14
CA ILE A 357 21.90 32.12 -14.03
C ILE A 357 20.84 33.13 -14.48
N GLN A 358 19.80 33.36 -13.65
CA GLN A 358 19.08 34.63 -13.36
C GLN A 358 17.73 34.32 -12.66
N PRO A 359 17.14 35.26 -11.88
CA PRO A 359 16.66 34.98 -10.53
C PRO A 359 15.17 34.60 -10.45
N VAL A 360 14.86 33.60 -9.62
CA VAL A 360 13.48 33.28 -9.22
C VAL A 360 13.11 34.22 -8.06
N SER A 361 12.59 35.40 -8.40
CA SER A 361 11.85 36.24 -7.47
C SER A 361 10.36 35.93 -7.67
N GLY A 362 9.80 35.09 -6.79
CA GLY A 362 8.39 34.70 -6.90
C GLY A 362 8.02 33.41 -6.17
N LEU A 363 8.39 33.25 -4.91
CA LEU A 363 7.86 32.17 -4.08
C LEU A 363 7.76 32.56 -2.59
N LEU A 364 7.04 33.65 -2.29
CA LEU A 364 6.65 34.02 -0.94
C LEU A 364 5.31 34.75 -0.94
N GLN A 365 4.24 34.09 -1.37
CA GLN A 365 2.87 34.46 -0.97
C GLN A 365 2.06 33.16 -0.84
N GLY A 366 1.91 32.68 0.39
CA GLY A 366 1.16 31.45 0.66
C GLY A 366 1.34 30.85 2.06
N ILE A 367 2.24 31.40 2.89
CA ILE A 367 2.33 31.03 4.31
C ILE A 367 2.24 32.32 5.12
N ALA A 368 1.05 32.61 5.64
CA ALA A 368 0.92 33.49 6.79
C ALA A 368 1.35 32.67 8.03
N PRO A 369 2.43 33.05 8.74
CA PRO A 369 2.86 32.31 9.91
C PRO A 369 1.98 32.70 11.11
N GLN A 370 1.54 31.68 11.87
CA GLN A 370 1.38 31.91 13.30
C GLN A 370 2.74 32.34 13.86
N LYS A 371 2.67 33.38 14.68
CA LYS A 371 3.77 34.13 15.30
C LYS A 371 4.84 33.21 15.89
N LEU A 372 5.96 33.04 15.18
CA LEU A 372 7.22 32.59 15.80
C LEU A 372 7.69 33.67 16.78
N PRO A 373 8.15 33.32 18.00
CA PRO A 373 8.77 34.28 18.90
C PRO A 373 10.07 34.80 18.31
N SER A 374 10.31 36.12 18.44
CA SER A 374 11.50 36.78 17.91
C SER A 374 12.77 36.33 18.63
N LEU A 375 13.87 36.31 17.86
CA LEU A 375 15.24 35.97 18.27
C LEU A 375 15.86 36.95 19.29
N ASP A 376 15.10 37.92 19.81
CA ASP A 376 15.54 38.85 20.87
C ASP A 376 15.32 38.29 22.30
N SER A 377 14.83 37.06 22.44
CA SER A 377 14.54 36.43 23.74
C SER A 377 15.60 35.43 24.22
N LEU A 378 16.71 35.25 23.49
CA LEU A 378 17.79 34.30 23.82
C LEU A 378 19.03 34.93 24.49
N SER A 379 18.92 36.14 25.04
CA SER A 379 19.98 36.78 25.83
C SER A 379 19.85 36.55 27.35
N GLY A 380 18.96 35.66 27.77
CA GLY A 380 18.57 35.50 29.18
C GLY A 380 18.92 34.17 29.85
N PHE A 381 19.94 33.42 29.45
CA PHE A 381 20.37 32.22 30.19
C PHE A 381 21.88 31.97 30.10
N LEU A 382 22.65 32.80 30.80
CA LEU A 382 23.99 32.48 31.29
C LEU A 382 24.10 32.99 32.75
N PRO A 383 24.26 32.13 33.76
CA PRO A 383 24.53 32.58 35.11
C PRO A 383 25.98 33.12 35.19
N GLY A 384 26.08 34.35 35.70
CA GLY A 384 27.31 35.14 35.71
C GLY A 384 28.44 34.54 36.54
N LEU A 385 29.62 34.52 35.92
CA LEU A 385 30.92 34.61 36.58
C LEU A 385 31.59 35.86 36.00
N GLY A 386 31.72 36.91 36.80
CA GLY A 386 32.50 38.09 36.42
C GLY A 386 32.24 39.31 37.30
N GLY A 387 33.17 39.58 38.22
CA GLY A 387 33.16 40.78 39.06
C GLY A 387 34.54 41.12 39.61
N GLY A 388 35.56 41.20 38.74
CA GLY A 388 36.85 41.79 39.06
C GLY A 388 36.76 43.31 38.92
N GLY A 389 36.70 44.02 40.06
CA GLY A 389 36.76 45.47 40.12
C GLY A 389 38.19 45.98 39.97
N GLY A 390 38.40 46.92 39.04
CA GLY A 390 39.64 47.64 38.85
C GLY A 390 39.88 48.68 39.95
N MET A 391 41.14 48.77 40.36
CA MET A 391 41.71 49.74 41.28
C MET A 391 41.60 51.18 40.74
N LYS A 392 41.28 52.10 41.66
CA LYS A 392 41.79 53.47 41.65
C LYS A 392 42.70 53.61 42.86
N GLU A 393 43.84 54.24 42.57
CA GLU A 393 45.01 54.60 43.38
C GLU A 393 46.13 53.57 43.47
#